data_AF-A0A7I7KZI1-F1
#
_entry.id   AF-A0A7I7KZI1-F1
#
_cell.length_a   1.000
_cell.length_b   1.000
_cell.length_c   1.000
_cell.angle_alpha   90.00
_cell.angle_beta   90.00
_cell.angle_gamma   90.00
#
_symmetry.space_group_name_H-M   'P 1'
#
loop_
_entity.id
_entity.type
_entity.pdbx_description
1 polymer ?
#
loop_
_entity_poly.entity_id
_entity_poly.type
_entity_poly.pdbx_seq_one_letter_code
_entity_poly.pdbx_strand_id
1 'polypeptide(L)'
;MRDRETIDSELRRLAMERRLIREHGGELSSRQLDDLLDERLGHRPEPRAVTAVQTRPRVLVADRRRTYRRPGALRRFALRTAIPLSIAAIATVLVVTVAFHYRHRVAQPAETPQSDVQPHMAAAQPPAPPVNHPAPQDIADKALIDVLQHEGVPAPSHDYVTTQAHAVCDFLAREPDLVEAAHFVQRSTIWDADQSAEFASAAVVTYCPQFATAGSDKMQQTLQTSQSTLQKIEGDLHGINNDLQGIRDGLHGDN
;
A
#
# COMPACT_ATOMS: atom_id res chain seq x y z
N MET A 1 -2.79 -19.44 33.15
CA MET A 1 -1.71 -19.56 32.16
C MET A 1 -1.92 -20.92 31.49
N ARG A 2 -1.91 -21.03 30.15
CA ARG A 2 -1.91 -22.36 29.50
C ARG A 2 -0.54 -22.98 29.74
N ASP A 3 -0.47 -24.27 30.01
CA ASP A 3 0.80 -24.95 30.18
C ASP A 3 1.58 -24.94 28.86
N ARG A 4 2.91 -24.77 28.97
CA ARG A 4 3.79 -24.63 27.81
C ARG A 4 3.67 -25.82 26.87
N GLU A 5 3.48 -27.02 27.42
CA GLU A 5 3.30 -28.26 26.67
C GLU A 5 1.97 -28.32 25.92
N THR A 6 0.89 -27.74 26.47
CA THR A 6 -0.39 -27.60 25.76
C THR A 6 -0.20 -26.74 24.51
N ILE A 7 0.45 -25.57 24.66
CA ILE A 7 0.71 -24.66 23.53
C ILE A 7 1.57 -25.36 22.47
N ASP A 8 2.64 -26.06 22.88
CA ASP A 8 3.53 -26.75 21.94
C ASP A 8 2.86 -27.92 21.22
N SER A 9 1.91 -28.60 21.89
CA SER A 9 1.08 -29.66 21.27
C SER A 9 0.06 -29.09 20.27
N GLU A 10 -0.59 -27.96 20.59
CA GLU A 10 -1.52 -27.27 19.68
C GLU A 10 -0.76 -26.73 18.44
N LEU A 11 0.44 -26.16 18.63
CA LEU A 11 1.30 -25.69 17.54
C LEU A 11 1.78 -26.83 16.63
N ARG A 12 2.19 -27.98 17.19
CA ARG A 12 2.55 -29.16 16.39
C ARG A 12 1.35 -29.72 15.61
N ARG A 13 0.14 -29.69 16.18
CA ARG A 13 -1.09 -30.09 15.47
C ARG A 13 -1.37 -29.17 14.27
N LEU A 14 -1.35 -27.85 14.49
CA LEU A 14 -1.55 -26.85 13.43
C LEU A 14 -0.47 -26.89 12.34
N ALA A 15 0.78 -27.21 12.70
CA ALA A 15 1.86 -27.38 11.73
C ALA A 15 1.63 -28.61 10.83
N MET A 16 1.18 -29.74 11.39
CA MET A 16 0.80 -30.92 10.62
C MET A 16 -0.43 -30.69 9.75
N GLU A 17 -1.44 -29.99 10.27
CA GLU A 17 -2.67 -29.63 9.54
C GLU A 17 -2.36 -28.73 8.32
N ARG A 18 -1.54 -27.68 8.50
CA ARG A 18 -1.07 -26.83 7.40
C ARG A 18 -0.18 -27.57 6.40
N ARG A 19 0.57 -28.57 6.85
CA ARG A 19 1.37 -29.42 5.96
C ARG A 19 0.48 -30.33 5.12
N LEU A 20 -0.53 -30.97 5.72
CA LEU A 20 -1.54 -31.76 5.02
C LEU A 20 -2.29 -30.95 3.95
N ILE A 21 -2.68 -29.71 4.26
CA ILE A 21 -3.36 -28.80 3.31
C ILE A 21 -2.46 -28.46 2.11
N ARG A 22 -1.14 -28.29 2.33
CA ARG A 22 -0.17 -28.07 1.23
C ARG A 22 0.10 -29.35 0.43
N GLU A 23 0.21 -30.50 1.09
CA GLU A 23 0.46 -31.79 0.44
C GLU A 23 -0.78 -32.27 -0.35
N HIS A 24 -1.99 -31.84 0.02
CA HIS A 24 -3.24 -32.07 -0.75
C HIS A 24 -3.54 -30.99 -1.81
N GLY A 25 -2.58 -30.10 -2.11
CA GLY A 25 -2.63 -29.32 -3.35
C GLY A 25 -3.79 -28.33 -3.49
N GLY A 26 -4.33 -27.77 -2.41
CA GLY A 26 -5.06 -26.50 -2.48
C GLY A 26 -6.43 -26.49 -3.16
N GLU A 27 -7.07 -27.62 -3.45
CA GLU A 27 -8.48 -27.66 -3.88
C GLU A 27 -9.38 -28.26 -2.80
N LEU A 28 -9.99 -27.39 -1.99
CA LEU A 28 -11.40 -27.62 -1.64
C LEU A 28 -12.17 -27.42 -2.94
N SER A 29 -12.70 -28.50 -3.53
CA SER A 29 -13.51 -28.39 -4.75
C SER A 29 -14.60 -27.34 -4.54
N SER A 30 -14.88 -26.49 -5.53
CA SER A 30 -15.70 -25.27 -5.29
C SER A 30 -17.04 -25.57 -4.61
N ARG A 31 -17.67 -26.71 -4.95
CA ARG A 31 -18.88 -27.24 -4.33
C ARG A 31 -18.79 -27.36 -2.81
N GLN A 32 -17.64 -27.80 -2.30
CA GLN A 32 -17.39 -27.97 -0.87
C GLN A 32 -17.12 -26.63 -0.15
N LEU A 33 -16.75 -25.60 -0.89
CA LEU A 33 -16.68 -24.22 -0.39
C LEU A 33 -18.07 -23.57 -0.40
N ASP A 34 -18.85 -23.80 -1.46
CA ASP A 34 -20.25 -23.37 -1.59
C ASP A 34 -21.13 -24.00 -0.49
N ASP A 35 -21.03 -25.31 -0.25
CA ASP A 35 -21.74 -26.02 0.83
C ASP A 35 -21.43 -25.41 2.23
N LEU A 36 -20.18 -25.04 2.48
CA LEU A 36 -19.75 -24.41 3.74
C LEU A 36 -20.17 -22.93 3.84
N LEU A 37 -20.36 -22.25 2.71
CA LEU A 37 -20.92 -20.90 2.65
C LEU A 37 -22.42 -20.93 2.93
N ASP A 38 -23.17 -21.87 2.35
CA ASP A 38 -24.61 -22.04 2.62
C ASP A 38 -24.88 -22.41 4.10
N GLU A 39 -24.06 -23.30 4.69
CA GLU A 39 -24.15 -23.62 6.13
C GLU A 39 -23.86 -22.38 7.01
N ARG A 40 -22.91 -21.52 6.60
CA ARG A 40 -22.56 -20.26 7.30
C ARG A 40 -23.58 -19.14 7.10
N LEU A 41 -24.27 -19.11 5.97
CA LEU A 41 -25.31 -18.13 5.64
C LEU A 41 -26.69 -18.49 6.22
N GLY A 42 -26.78 -19.57 6.99
CA GLY A 42 -27.95 -19.92 7.78
C GLY A 42 -29.08 -20.60 6.99
N HIS A 43 -28.83 -20.98 5.73
CA HIS A 43 -29.74 -21.83 4.98
C HIS A 43 -29.58 -23.28 5.44
N ARG A 44 -30.31 -23.64 6.48
CA ARG A 44 -30.48 -25.03 6.91
C ARG A 44 -31.23 -25.81 5.81
N PRO A 45 -30.62 -26.77 5.11
CA PRO A 45 -31.36 -27.61 4.16
C PRO A 45 -32.40 -28.45 4.91
N GLU A 46 -33.63 -28.48 4.37
CA GLU A 46 -34.68 -29.41 4.77
C GLU A 46 -34.21 -30.87 4.57
N PRO A 47 -34.36 -31.76 5.56
CA PRO A 47 -33.83 -33.11 5.49
C PRO A 47 -34.67 -34.00 4.56
N ARG A 48 -34.19 -34.26 3.34
CA ARG A 48 -34.80 -35.29 2.48
C ARG A 48 -34.43 -36.69 2.96
N ALA A 49 -35.41 -37.59 2.92
CA ALA A 49 -35.40 -38.84 3.67
C ALA A 49 -34.38 -39.89 3.19
N VAL A 50 -33.63 -40.42 4.17
CA VAL A 50 -33.27 -41.85 4.35
C VAL A 50 -32.70 -42.61 3.14
N THR A 51 -31.40 -42.87 3.18
CA THR A 51 -30.91 -44.26 3.06
C THR A 51 -29.76 -44.46 4.04
N ALA A 52 -29.76 -45.57 4.77
CA ALA A 52 -28.94 -45.73 5.98
C ALA A 52 -27.61 -46.47 5.73
N VAL A 53 -26.53 -45.97 6.34
CA VAL A 53 -25.39 -46.80 6.77
C VAL A 53 -24.96 -46.35 8.18
N GLN A 54 -24.80 -47.30 9.10
CA GLN A 54 -24.47 -47.06 10.52
C GLN A 54 -22.97 -46.89 10.78
N THR A 55 -22.61 -46.26 11.93
CA THR A 55 -21.44 -46.51 12.84
C THR A 55 -20.68 -45.21 13.19
N ARG A 56 -20.43 -44.82 14.45
CA ARG A 56 -20.88 -45.25 15.81
C ARG A 56 -20.81 -44.02 16.77
N PRO A 57 -21.42 -44.04 17.99
CA PRO A 57 -21.64 -42.83 18.80
C PRO A 57 -20.73 -42.68 20.05
N ARG A 58 -20.95 -41.57 20.80
CA ARG A 58 -20.54 -41.21 22.21
C ARG A 58 -19.38 -40.19 22.32
N VAL A 59 -19.32 -39.25 23.30
CA VAL A 59 -20.22 -38.92 24.44
C VAL A 59 -20.03 -37.46 24.93
N LEU A 60 -21.01 -36.90 25.67
CA LEU A 60 -20.92 -35.60 26.36
C LEU A 60 -20.04 -35.62 27.64
N VAL A 61 -19.19 -34.59 27.84
CA VAL A 61 -18.78 -34.05 29.17
C VAL A 61 -18.45 -32.55 28.96
N ALA A 62 -19.33 -31.59 29.28
CA ALA A 62 -19.65 -30.99 30.60
C ALA A 62 -18.68 -29.88 31.08
N ASP A 63 -19.28 -28.73 31.42
CA ASP A 63 -18.68 -27.47 31.88
C ASP A 63 -17.92 -27.59 33.22
N ARG A 64 -16.89 -26.77 33.42
CA ARG A 64 -16.34 -26.46 34.75
C ARG A 64 -15.67 -25.09 34.84
N ARG A 65 -16.49 -24.07 35.10
CA ARG A 65 -16.05 -22.81 35.74
C ARG A 65 -15.23 -23.10 37.02
N ARG A 66 -14.13 -22.36 37.24
CA ARG A 66 -13.73 -21.92 38.59
C ARG A 66 -12.80 -20.70 38.58
N THR A 67 -13.04 -19.84 39.56
CA THR A 67 -12.41 -18.55 39.86
C THR A 67 -11.03 -18.71 40.51
N TYR A 68 -10.11 -17.73 40.38
CA TYR A 68 -9.51 -17.00 41.53
C TYR A 68 -8.52 -15.84 41.17
N ARG A 69 -8.60 -14.76 41.97
CA ARG A 69 -7.61 -13.73 42.37
C ARG A 69 -6.55 -13.12 41.40
N ARG A 70 -6.68 -11.79 41.21
CA ARG A 70 -5.63 -10.73 41.15
C ARG A 70 -4.89 -10.60 42.52
N PRO A 71 -3.71 -9.93 42.69
CA PRO A 71 -3.37 -8.57 42.18
C PRO A 71 -1.88 -8.23 41.88
N GLY A 72 -1.59 -6.95 41.59
CA GLY A 72 -0.25 -6.35 41.42
C GLY A 72 -0.03 -5.79 40.00
N ALA A 73 -0.28 -4.53 39.62
CA ALA A 73 0.05 -3.21 40.19
C ALA A 73 1.44 -2.65 39.77
N LEU A 74 1.39 -1.56 38.98
CA LEU A 74 2.41 -0.51 38.80
C LEU A 74 3.81 -0.88 38.26
N ARG A 75 4.05 -0.53 37.00
CA ARG A 75 5.23 0.30 36.65
C ARG A 75 4.88 1.31 35.56
N ARG A 76 5.10 2.59 35.86
CA ARG A 76 4.75 3.76 35.03
C ARG A 76 5.98 4.29 34.30
N PHE A 77 5.74 4.88 33.12
CA PHE A 77 6.46 6.00 32.48
C PHE A 77 7.92 6.26 32.87
N ALA A 78 8.86 6.06 31.93
CA ALA A 78 10.10 6.84 31.83
C ALA A 78 10.76 6.69 30.45
N LEU A 79 10.60 7.69 29.56
CA LEU A 79 11.66 8.38 28.79
C LEU A 79 11.04 9.35 27.77
N ARG A 80 10.54 10.49 28.26
CA ARG A 80 10.44 11.72 27.46
C ARG A 80 11.59 12.62 27.90
N THR A 81 12.58 12.80 27.02
CA THR A 81 13.50 13.96 26.87
C THR A 81 14.76 13.49 26.15
N ALA A 82 15.15 14.15 25.04
CA ALA A 82 16.51 14.30 24.47
C ALA A 82 16.66 14.12 22.93
N ILE A 83 15.84 14.76 22.09
CA ILE A 83 16.22 15.00 20.67
C ILE A 83 15.78 16.40 20.16
N PRO A 84 16.46 17.49 20.55
CA PRO A 84 16.41 18.77 19.82
C PRO A 84 17.60 18.98 18.85
N LEU A 85 18.52 18.02 18.74
CA LEU A 85 19.82 18.21 18.06
C LEU A 85 19.94 17.61 16.64
N SER A 86 18.92 16.97 16.09
CA SER A 86 18.99 16.33 14.76
C SER A 86 18.80 17.29 13.58
N ILE A 87 18.09 18.42 13.77
CA ILE A 87 17.68 19.31 12.68
C ILE A 87 18.88 20.03 12.03
N ALA A 88 19.88 20.42 12.83
CA ALA A 88 21.05 21.16 12.34
C ALA A 88 21.94 20.34 11.38
N ALA A 89 21.97 19.01 11.52
CA ALA A 89 22.79 18.13 10.68
C ALA A 89 22.18 17.92 9.28
N ILE A 90 20.86 17.99 9.15
CA ILE A 90 20.17 17.79 7.86
C ILE A 90 20.37 19.01 6.94
N ALA A 91 20.38 20.22 7.51
CA ALA A 91 20.56 21.45 6.77
C ALA A 91 21.94 21.57 6.10
N THR A 92 23.02 21.11 6.74
CA THR A 92 24.37 21.21 6.17
C THR A 92 24.59 20.25 5.01
N VAL A 93 24.01 19.03 5.08
CA VAL A 93 24.09 18.05 3.98
C VAL A 93 23.41 18.59 2.71
N LEU A 94 22.21 19.17 2.84
CA LEU A 94 21.46 19.74 1.71
C LEU A 94 22.22 20.88 1.00
N VAL A 95 22.88 21.77 1.74
CA VAL A 95 23.66 22.87 1.14
C VAL A 95 24.84 22.34 0.32
N VAL A 96 25.51 21.28 0.79
CA VAL A 96 26.65 20.68 0.07
C VAL A 96 26.21 20.00 -1.23
N THR A 97 25.13 19.21 -1.23
CA THR A 97 24.63 18.56 -2.45
C THR A 97 24.14 19.57 -3.49
N VAL A 98 23.42 20.63 -3.08
CA VAL A 98 22.98 21.68 -4.00
C VAL A 98 24.17 22.44 -4.61
N ALA A 99 25.19 22.78 -3.81
CA ALA A 99 26.40 23.45 -4.31
C ALA A 99 27.19 22.57 -5.31
N PHE A 100 27.24 21.26 -5.08
CA PHE A 100 27.92 20.32 -5.98
C PHE A 100 27.18 20.15 -7.32
N HIS A 101 25.84 19.98 -7.27
CA HIS A 101 25.02 19.92 -8.49
C HIS A 101 25.05 21.22 -9.31
N TYR A 102 25.09 22.38 -8.66
CA TYR A 102 25.26 23.66 -9.37
C TYR A 102 26.60 23.72 -10.14
N ARG A 103 27.70 23.22 -9.54
CA ARG A 103 29.01 23.18 -10.21
C ARG A 103 29.05 22.20 -11.39
N HIS A 104 28.33 21.08 -11.34
CA HIS A 104 28.23 20.18 -12.50
C HIS A 104 27.34 20.75 -13.62
N ARG A 105 26.32 21.58 -13.33
CA ARG A 105 25.52 22.23 -14.39
C ARG A 105 26.23 23.39 -15.10
N VAL A 106 27.19 24.07 -14.46
CA VAL A 106 27.95 25.17 -15.08
C VAL A 106 29.14 24.67 -15.94
N ALA A 107 29.51 23.39 -15.80
CA ALA A 107 30.65 22.78 -16.48
C ALA A 107 30.28 21.92 -17.71
N GLN A 108 29.22 22.29 -18.45
CA GLN A 108 29.00 21.80 -19.82
C GLN A 108 29.48 22.86 -20.83
N PRO A 109 30.64 22.67 -21.49
CA PRO A 109 30.96 23.38 -22.71
C PRO A 109 29.97 22.99 -23.80
N ALA A 110 29.47 23.97 -24.54
CA ALA A 110 28.77 23.70 -25.79
C ALA A 110 29.78 23.27 -26.85
N GLU A 111 29.71 22.02 -27.31
CA GLU A 111 30.39 21.61 -28.54
C GLU A 111 29.49 21.93 -29.74
N THR A 112 29.87 22.95 -30.49
CA THR A 112 29.31 23.31 -31.79
C THR A 112 29.75 22.34 -32.89
N PRO A 113 28.95 22.15 -33.96
CA PRO A 113 29.24 21.17 -35.00
C PRO A 113 30.30 21.68 -36.00
N GLN A 114 31.27 20.83 -36.37
CA GLN A 114 32.06 21.02 -37.58
C GLN A 114 32.26 19.69 -38.32
N SER A 115 31.80 19.66 -39.58
CA SER A 115 32.28 18.75 -40.61
C SER A 115 33.52 19.36 -41.24
N ASP A 116 34.61 18.60 -41.38
CA ASP A 116 35.15 18.23 -42.70
C ASP A 116 36.55 17.54 -42.66
N VAL A 117 36.59 16.33 -43.23
CA VAL A 117 37.53 15.90 -44.31
C VAL A 117 39.06 15.97 -44.06
N GLN A 118 39.71 14.82 -43.80
CA GLN A 118 40.57 14.09 -44.77
C GLN A 118 41.17 12.77 -44.20
N PRO A 119 41.75 11.87 -45.04
CA PRO A 119 41.73 10.43 -44.77
C PRO A 119 43.11 9.83 -44.45
N HIS A 120 43.17 8.92 -43.48
CA HIS A 120 44.30 8.00 -43.31
C HIS A 120 43.82 6.55 -43.26
N MET A 121 44.37 5.73 -44.15
CA MET A 121 44.12 4.30 -44.21
C MET A 121 44.82 3.60 -43.03
N ALA A 122 44.06 2.89 -42.21
CA ALA A 122 44.58 1.92 -41.24
C ALA A 122 43.61 0.74 -41.11
N ALA A 123 44.18 -0.45 -40.92
CA ALA A 123 43.55 -1.76 -41.00
C ALA A 123 42.15 -1.89 -40.36
N ALA A 124 41.28 -2.66 -41.03
CA ALA A 124 39.99 -3.07 -40.49
C ALA A 124 40.19 -3.89 -39.19
N GLN A 125 39.79 -3.33 -38.06
CA GLN A 125 39.63 -4.08 -36.82
C GLN A 125 38.42 -5.04 -36.96
N PRO A 126 38.49 -6.26 -36.39
CA PRO A 126 37.33 -7.14 -36.34
C PRO A 126 36.20 -6.46 -35.54
N PRO A 127 34.92 -6.69 -35.91
CA PRO A 127 33.80 -6.05 -35.23
C PRO A 127 33.80 -6.44 -33.74
N ALA A 128 33.75 -5.43 -32.87
CA ALA A 128 33.55 -5.63 -31.45
C ALA A 128 32.23 -6.40 -31.22
N PRO A 129 32.15 -7.29 -30.22
CA PRO A 129 30.90 -7.95 -29.89
C PRO A 129 29.82 -6.90 -29.56
N PRO A 130 28.55 -7.11 -29.94
CA PRO A 130 27.50 -6.15 -29.68
C PRO A 130 27.39 -5.93 -28.17
N VAL A 131 27.65 -4.68 -27.75
CA VAL A 131 27.40 -4.26 -26.38
C VAL A 131 25.89 -4.30 -26.18
N ASN A 132 25.44 -5.28 -25.40
CA ASN A 132 24.03 -5.53 -25.16
C ASN A 132 23.51 -4.47 -24.18
N HIS A 133 23.13 -3.31 -24.73
CA HIS A 133 22.49 -2.25 -23.96
C HIS A 133 21.09 -2.74 -23.57
N PRO A 134 20.71 -2.71 -22.27
CA PRO A 134 19.36 -3.09 -21.86
C PRO A 134 18.34 -2.20 -22.56
N ALA A 135 17.15 -2.75 -22.83
CA ALA A 135 16.07 -1.96 -23.40
C ALA A 135 15.68 -0.84 -22.42
N PRO A 136 15.18 0.31 -22.90
CA PRO A 136 14.67 1.37 -22.01
C PRO A 136 13.63 0.86 -21.00
N GLN A 137 12.88 -0.18 -21.38
CA GLN A 137 11.95 -0.91 -20.52
C GLN A 137 12.66 -1.60 -19.35
N ASP A 138 13.69 -2.42 -19.59
CA ASP A 138 14.44 -3.11 -18.53
C ASP A 138 15.02 -2.13 -17.48
N ILE A 139 15.36 -0.91 -17.90
CA ILE A 139 15.83 0.16 -17.01
C ILE A 139 14.68 0.71 -16.15
N ALA A 140 13.52 0.93 -16.77
CA ALA A 140 12.31 1.41 -16.10
C ALA A 140 11.76 0.38 -15.09
N ASP A 141 11.66 -0.88 -15.51
CA ASP A 141 11.20 -2.01 -14.71
C ASP A 141 12.12 -2.21 -13.49
N LYS A 142 13.45 -2.16 -13.70
CA LYS A 142 14.43 -2.21 -12.61
C LYS A 142 14.31 -1.01 -11.67
N ALA A 143 14.19 0.21 -12.20
CA ALA A 143 14.07 1.41 -11.38
C ALA A 143 12.81 1.36 -10.49
N LEU A 144 11.69 0.86 -11.02
CA LEU A 144 10.49 0.61 -10.23
C LEU A 144 10.75 -0.42 -9.13
N ILE A 145 11.36 -1.57 -9.45
CA ILE A 145 11.65 -2.61 -8.45
C ILE A 145 12.59 -2.09 -7.35
N ASP A 146 13.61 -1.29 -7.69
CA ASP A 146 14.52 -0.68 -6.74
C ASP A 146 13.79 0.32 -5.81
N VAL A 147 12.83 1.10 -6.33
CA VAL A 147 11.95 1.99 -5.53
C VAL A 147 11.02 1.19 -4.61
N LEU A 148 10.36 0.15 -5.12
CA LEU A 148 9.48 -0.70 -4.32
C LEU A 148 10.22 -1.37 -3.16
N GLN A 149 11.48 -1.80 -3.38
CA GLN A 149 12.33 -2.30 -2.31
C GLN A 149 12.71 -1.23 -1.27
N HIS A 150 12.87 0.03 -1.69
CA HIS A 150 13.14 1.14 -0.77
C HIS A 150 11.95 1.44 0.14
N GLU A 151 10.74 1.49 -0.43
CA GLU A 151 9.49 1.73 0.30
C GLU A 151 8.95 0.47 1.03
N GLY A 152 9.69 -0.65 1.01
CA GLY A 152 9.31 -1.87 1.71
C GLY A 152 8.13 -2.62 1.09
N VAL A 153 7.78 -2.35 -0.17
CA VAL A 153 6.76 -3.05 -0.94
C VAL A 153 7.33 -4.39 -1.44
N PRO A 154 6.78 -5.55 -1.05
CA PRO A 154 7.35 -6.84 -1.43
C PRO A 154 7.13 -7.13 -2.92
N ALA A 155 8.22 -7.22 -3.70
CA ALA A 155 8.21 -7.59 -5.11
C ALA A 155 8.63 -9.07 -5.29
N PRO A 156 7.68 -10.03 -5.48
CA PRO A 156 8.01 -11.46 -5.52
C PRO A 156 8.80 -11.87 -6.77
N SER A 157 8.57 -11.20 -7.89
CA SER A 157 9.31 -11.34 -9.14
C SER A 157 9.18 -10.07 -10.00
N HIS A 158 10.06 -9.95 -10.99
CA HIS A 158 9.99 -8.92 -12.01
C HIS A 158 8.64 -8.95 -12.75
N ASP A 159 8.27 -10.11 -13.30
CA ASP A 159 7.03 -10.31 -14.05
C ASP A 159 5.77 -10.01 -13.24
N TYR A 160 5.79 -10.23 -11.93
CA TYR A 160 4.69 -9.83 -11.05
C TYR A 160 4.53 -8.31 -11.00
N VAL A 161 5.64 -7.59 -10.80
CA VAL A 161 5.66 -6.12 -10.76
C VAL A 161 5.21 -5.53 -12.09
N THR A 162 5.76 -5.99 -13.21
CA THR A 162 5.38 -5.47 -14.55
C THR A 162 3.92 -5.76 -14.89
N THR A 163 3.44 -6.98 -14.60
CA THR A 163 2.02 -7.35 -14.82
C THR A 163 1.06 -6.47 -14.01
N GLN A 164 1.33 -6.25 -12.72
CA GLN A 164 0.49 -5.39 -11.89
C GLN A 164 0.55 -3.92 -12.32
N ALA A 165 1.71 -3.45 -12.80
CA ALA A 165 1.86 -2.08 -13.24
C ALA A 165 1.10 -1.81 -14.56
N HIS A 166 1.12 -2.75 -15.50
CA HIS A 166 0.25 -2.70 -16.68
C HIS A 166 -1.24 -2.77 -16.28
N ALA A 167 -1.61 -3.59 -15.29
CA ALA A 167 -2.99 -3.65 -14.80
C ALA A 167 -3.47 -2.32 -14.18
N VAL A 168 -2.59 -1.56 -13.52
CA VAL A 168 -2.86 -0.17 -13.07
C VAL A 168 -3.13 0.75 -14.26
N CYS A 169 -2.30 0.71 -15.28
CA CYS A 169 -2.48 1.54 -16.48
C CYS A 169 -3.76 1.18 -17.27
N ASP A 170 -4.09 -0.11 -17.36
CA ASP A 170 -5.34 -0.60 -17.94
C ASP A 170 -6.57 -0.17 -17.12
N PHE A 171 -6.45 -0.14 -15.79
CA PHE A 171 -7.49 0.40 -14.91
C PHE A 171 -7.72 1.89 -15.20
N LEU A 172 -6.65 2.69 -15.19
CA LEU A 172 -6.71 4.14 -15.40
C LEU A 172 -7.19 4.54 -16.80
N ALA A 173 -6.97 3.69 -17.81
CA ALA A 173 -7.54 3.86 -19.15
C ALA A 173 -9.08 3.72 -19.19
N ARG A 174 -9.69 3.07 -18.20
CA ARG A 174 -11.16 2.97 -18.05
C ARG A 174 -11.71 4.00 -17.05
N GLU A 175 -11.01 4.17 -15.94
CA GLU A 175 -11.40 5.06 -14.84
C GLU A 175 -10.17 5.82 -14.33
N PRO A 176 -9.97 7.10 -14.71
CA PRO A 176 -8.77 7.87 -14.40
C PRO A 176 -8.79 8.39 -12.94
N ASP A 177 -8.90 7.47 -11.98
CA ASP A 177 -8.81 7.73 -10.55
C ASP A 177 -7.67 6.90 -9.94
N LEU A 178 -6.62 7.60 -9.50
CA LEU A 178 -5.46 6.98 -8.86
C LEU A 178 -5.81 6.32 -7.51
N VAL A 179 -6.82 6.83 -6.80
CA VAL A 179 -7.25 6.29 -5.49
C VAL A 179 -7.97 4.96 -5.71
N GLU A 180 -8.87 4.88 -6.69
CA GLU A 180 -9.54 3.61 -7.01
C GLU A 180 -8.58 2.62 -7.69
N ALA A 181 -7.58 3.09 -8.46
CA ALA A 181 -6.50 2.25 -8.97
C ALA A 181 -5.66 1.64 -7.82
N ALA A 182 -5.34 2.41 -6.77
CA ALA A 182 -4.69 1.88 -5.57
C ALA A 182 -5.58 0.86 -4.83
N HIS A 183 -6.89 1.11 -4.71
CA HIS A 183 -7.83 0.12 -4.15
C HIS A 183 -8.03 -1.12 -5.05
N PHE A 184 -7.89 -1.00 -6.37
CA PHE A 184 -7.83 -2.13 -7.28
C PHE A 184 -6.59 -3.00 -6.98
N VAL A 185 -5.40 -2.38 -6.92
CA VAL A 185 -4.15 -3.05 -6.55
C VAL A 185 -4.24 -3.73 -5.17
N GLN A 186 -4.79 -3.04 -4.18
CA GLN A 186 -4.99 -3.57 -2.83
C GLN A 186 -5.88 -4.83 -2.79
N ARG A 187 -6.85 -4.93 -3.72
CA ARG A 187 -7.75 -6.09 -3.84
C ARG A 187 -7.17 -7.22 -4.71
N SER A 188 -6.25 -6.92 -5.62
CA SER A 188 -5.65 -7.89 -6.56
C SER A 188 -4.28 -8.42 -6.16
N THR A 189 -3.64 -7.84 -5.13
CA THR A 189 -2.27 -8.16 -4.71
C THR A 189 -2.16 -8.58 -3.25
N ILE A 190 -0.94 -8.86 -2.79
CA ILE A 190 -0.60 -9.13 -1.39
C ILE A 190 -0.31 -7.85 -0.58
N TRP A 191 -0.41 -6.67 -1.21
CA TRP A 191 0.01 -5.41 -0.63
C TRP A 191 -1.08 -4.79 0.25
N ASP A 192 -0.66 -4.10 1.31
CA ASP A 192 -1.56 -3.29 2.12
C ASP A 192 -1.95 -1.98 1.41
N ALA A 193 -2.74 -1.12 2.07
CA ALA A 193 -3.24 0.11 1.47
C ALA A 193 -2.12 1.09 1.09
N ASP A 194 -1.11 1.23 1.96
CA ASP A 194 -0.02 2.20 1.78
C ASP A 194 0.92 1.68 0.68
N GLN A 195 1.29 0.40 0.74
CA GLN A 195 2.07 -0.28 -0.30
C GLN A 195 1.39 -0.26 -1.67
N SER A 196 0.07 -0.39 -1.72
CA SER A 196 -0.70 -0.33 -2.97
C SER A 196 -0.76 1.08 -3.56
N ALA A 197 -0.79 2.12 -2.71
CA ALA A 197 -0.75 3.51 -3.14
C ALA A 197 0.63 3.90 -3.70
N GLU A 198 1.71 3.51 -3.01
CA GLU A 198 3.08 3.71 -3.52
C GLU A 198 3.34 2.93 -4.81
N PHE A 199 2.85 1.68 -4.90
CA PHE A 199 2.93 0.92 -6.14
C PHE A 199 2.18 1.59 -7.29
N ALA A 200 0.93 2.01 -7.07
CA ALA A 200 0.11 2.63 -8.11
C ALA A 200 0.70 3.97 -8.58
N SER A 201 1.23 4.79 -7.68
CA SER A 201 1.89 6.06 -8.03
C SER A 201 3.14 5.82 -8.87
N ALA A 202 4.00 4.87 -8.47
CA ALA A 202 5.24 4.54 -9.16
C ALA A 202 4.99 3.85 -10.52
N ALA A 203 3.96 3.00 -10.62
CA ALA A 203 3.51 2.41 -11.88
C ALA A 203 3.03 3.48 -12.88
N VAL A 204 2.29 4.49 -12.41
CA VAL A 204 1.84 5.61 -13.26
C VAL A 204 3.01 6.45 -13.75
N VAL A 205 3.96 6.82 -12.88
CA VAL A 205 5.14 7.58 -13.29
C VAL A 205 6.00 6.81 -14.30
N THR A 206 6.11 5.49 -14.14
CA THR A 206 6.98 4.63 -14.96
C THR A 206 6.37 4.22 -16.29
N TYR A 207 5.12 3.76 -16.33
CA TYR A 207 4.52 3.13 -17.53
C TYR A 207 3.39 3.91 -18.19
N CYS A 208 2.67 4.77 -17.46
CA CYS A 208 1.55 5.54 -18.00
C CYS A 208 1.50 6.99 -17.48
N PRO A 209 2.56 7.78 -17.74
CA PRO A 209 2.70 9.12 -17.18
C PRO A 209 1.61 10.10 -17.63
N GLN A 210 0.83 9.79 -18.68
CA GLN A 210 -0.35 10.55 -19.06
C GLN A 210 -1.42 10.65 -17.95
N PHE A 211 -1.44 9.72 -16.99
CA PHE A 211 -2.37 9.74 -15.86
C PHE A 211 -1.81 10.42 -14.60
N ALA A 212 -0.51 10.74 -14.55
CA ALA A 212 0.13 11.38 -13.39
C ALA A 212 -0.47 12.77 -13.09
N THR A 213 -0.74 13.53 -14.16
CA THR A 213 -1.37 14.86 -14.06
C THR A 213 -2.82 14.75 -13.58
N ALA A 214 -3.60 13.82 -14.13
CA ALA A 214 -5.02 13.65 -13.79
C ALA A 214 -5.24 13.31 -12.30
N GLY A 215 -4.41 12.46 -11.72
CA GLY A 215 -4.45 12.17 -10.28
C GLY A 215 -4.09 13.39 -9.42
N SER A 216 -3.09 14.16 -9.86
CA SER A 216 -2.65 15.39 -9.18
C SER A 216 -3.73 16.48 -9.19
N ASP A 217 -4.37 16.72 -10.34
CA ASP A 217 -5.42 17.71 -10.51
C ASP A 217 -6.64 17.40 -9.63
N LYS A 218 -7.07 16.14 -9.59
CA LYS A 218 -8.19 15.69 -8.75
C LYS A 218 -7.90 15.87 -7.25
N MET A 219 -6.66 15.61 -6.82
CA MET A 219 -6.23 15.83 -5.44
C MET A 219 -6.21 17.33 -5.09
N GLN A 220 -5.68 18.18 -5.97
CA GLN A 220 -5.71 19.64 -5.78
C GLN A 220 -7.14 20.20 -5.75
N GLN A 221 -8.02 19.74 -6.64
CA GLN A 221 -9.42 20.16 -6.67
C GLN A 221 -10.17 19.76 -5.38
N THR A 222 -9.91 18.55 -4.86
CA THR A 222 -10.47 18.08 -3.59
C THR A 222 -9.99 18.93 -2.41
N LEU A 223 -8.70 19.29 -2.38
CA LEU A 223 -8.12 20.17 -1.37
C LEU A 223 -8.73 21.59 -1.43
N GLN A 224 -8.81 22.19 -2.62
CA GLN A 224 -9.42 23.51 -2.83
C GLN A 224 -10.90 23.54 -2.42
N THR A 225 -11.66 22.50 -2.79
CA THR A 225 -13.08 22.37 -2.43
C THR A 225 -13.25 22.24 -0.91
N SER A 226 -12.37 21.48 -0.25
CA SER A 226 -12.37 21.33 1.21
C SER A 226 -12.03 22.66 1.91
N GLN A 227 -11.03 23.39 1.43
CA GLN A 227 -10.66 24.71 1.94
C GLN A 227 -11.79 25.73 1.78
N SER A 228 -12.41 25.79 0.60
CA SER A 228 -13.57 26.67 0.35
C SER A 228 -14.78 26.30 1.22
N THR A 229 -15.02 25.01 1.44
CA THR A 229 -16.10 24.53 2.33
C THR A 229 -15.85 24.95 3.79
N LEU A 230 -14.61 24.84 4.27
CA LEU A 230 -14.24 25.29 5.62
C LEU A 230 -14.39 26.81 5.79
N GLN A 231 -13.95 27.60 4.81
CA GLN A 231 -14.15 29.06 4.80
C GLN A 231 -15.63 29.44 4.82
N LYS A 232 -16.48 28.70 4.10
CA LYS A 232 -17.93 28.92 4.11
C LYS A 232 -18.52 28.62 5.49
N ILE A 233 -18.15 27.50 6.11
CA ILE A 233 -18.59 27.14 7.47
C ILE A 233 -18.14 28.20 8.49
N GLU A 234 -16.93 28.73 8.37
CA GLU A 234 -16.42 29.81 9.22
C GLU A 234 -17.23 31.11 9.05
N GLY A 235 -17.59 31.46 7.82
CA GLY A 235 -18.49 32.58 7.53
C GLY A 235 -19.90 32.39 8.07
N ASP A 236 -20.50 31.21 7.88
CA ASP A 236 -21.84 30.87 8.37
C ASP A 236 -21.88 30.92 9.92
N LEU A 237 -20.83 30.41 10.60
CA LEU A 237 -20.69 30.50 12.06
C LEU A 237 -20.56 31.96 12.55
N HIS A 238 -19.83 32.80 11.83
CA HIS A 238 -19.72 34.22 12.17
C HIS A 238 -21.05 34.97 11.99
N GLY A 239 -21.80 34.65 10.92
CA GLY A 239 -23.16 35.16 10.71
C GLY A 239 -24.10 34.79 11.87
N ILE A 240 -24.17 33.49 12.22
CA ILE A 240 -24.98 33.00 13.34
C ILE A 240 -24.61 33.70 14.66
N ASN A 241 -23.32 33.95 14.92
CA ASN A 241 -22.89 34.66 16.12
C ASN A 241 -23.37 36.12 16.15
N ASN A 242 -23.39 36.80 15.00
CA ASN A 242 -23.88 38.17 14.89
C ASN A 242 -25.41 38.23 15.03
N ASP A 243 -26.15 37.29 14.44
CA ASP A 243 -27.60 37.16 14.63
C ASP A 243 -27.96 36.93 16.10
N LEU A 244 -27.20 36.08 16.80
CA LEU A 244 -27.37 35.82 18.23
C LEU A 244 -27.05 37.06 19.11
N GLN A 245 -26.17 37.95 18.67
CA GLN A 245 -25.96 39.25 19.32
C GLN A 245 -27.15 40.19 19.06
N GLY A 246 -27.59 40.33 17.81
CA GLY A 246 -28.74 41.17 17.45
C GLY A 246 -30.02 40.78 18.19
N ILE A 247 -30.30 39.48 18.34
CA ILE A 247 -31.44 38.99 19.13
C ILE A 247 -31.29 39.34 20.62
N ARG A 248 -30.08 39.20 21.19
CA ARG A 248 -29.82 39.52 22.61
C ARG A 248 -30.01 41.00 22.90
N ASP A 249 -29.52 41.85 22.02
CA ASP A 249 -29.54 43.30 22.19
C ASP A 249 -30.95 43.85 21.97
N GLY A 250 -31.69 43.32 20.98
CA GLY A 250 -33.12 43.60 20.80
C GLY A 250 -33.95 43.24 22.03
N LEU A 251 -33.69 42.09 22.65
CA LEU A 251 -34.36 41.66 23.89
C LEU A 251 -34.00 42.51 25.13
N HIS A 252 -32.94 43.32 25.08
CA HIS A 252 -32.56 44.24 26.17
C HIS A 252 -32.97 45.70 25.92
N GLY A 253 -33.41 46.05 24.71
CA GLY A 253 -33.75 47.43 24.32
C GLY A 253 -35.19 47.88 24.64
N ASP A 254 -36.11 46.95 24.89
CA ASP A 254 -37.55 47.21 25.04
C ASP A 254 -38.01 47.38 26.51
N ASN A 255 -37.23 48.07 27.36
CA ASN A 255 -37.50 48.23 28.80
C ASN A 255 -37.14 49.64 29.32
#